data_AF-F3P5D3-F1
#
_entry.id   AF-F3P5D3-F1
#
_cell.length_a   1.000
_cell.length_b   1.000
_cell.length_c   1.000
_cell.angle_alpha   90.00
_cell.angle_beta   90.00
_cell.angle_gamma   90.00
#
_symmetry.space_group_name_H-M   'P 1'
#
loop_
_entity.id
_entity.type
_entity.pdbx_description
1 polymer ?
#
loop_
_entity_poly.entity_id
_entity_poly.type
_entity_poly.pdbx_seq_one_letter_code
_entity_poly.pdbx_strand_id
1 'polypeptide(L)'
;MINVAVSRAREKFILVTNHNEVPRSKVIKALIDYVRYQDPDQVTESGVLSVFDLLYQEYSERLSEFASRVHGGSKYKSENIVWTLLKDVLKDPAYDLLEVVSQVRLRDLMPDTDRLNERQKKFVRSTSAVDFAIYHKVSKRMLLAIEVNGTEYHEDNPEQQARDELKAQIISVYGADMLSLRTNDSNIESMIRDRLDRILA
;
A
#
# COMPACT_ATOMS: atom_id res chain seq x y z
N MET A 1 -24.94 -0.44 7.66
CA MET A 1 -23.55 -0.94 7.50
C MET A 1 -22.92 -1.43 8.79
N ILE A 2 -22.98 -0.70 9.91
CA ILE A 2 -22.32 -1.12 11.18
C ILE A 2 -22.74 -2.51 11.68
N ASN A 3 -24.03 -2.82 11.75
CA ASN A 3 -24.47 -4.14 12.21
C ASN A 3 -23.95 -5.29 11.32
N VAL A 4 -23.71 -5.01 10.05
CA VAL A 4 -23.15 -5.98 9.10
C VAL A 4 -21.64 -6.12 9.32
N ALA A 5 -20.93 -5.02 9.58
CA ALA A 5 -19.50 -5.05 9.87
C ALA A 5 -19.21 -5.78 11.18
N VAL A 6 -20.00 -5.50 12.23
CA VAL A 6 -19.88 -6.16 13.54
C VAL A 6 -20.25 -7.64 13.47
N SER A 7 -21.33 -8.01 12.75
CA SER A 7 -21.75 -9.42 12.67
C SER A 7 -20.85 -10.30 11.78
N ARG A 8 -20.08 -9.69 10.87
CA ARG A 8 -19.13 -10.39 10.00
C ARG A 8 -17.73 -10.51 10.59
N ALA A 9 -17.38 -9.70 11.59
CA ALA A 9 -16.11 -9.81 12.28
C ALA A 9 -16.05 -11.16 13.02
N ARG A 10 -15.08 -12.01 12.65
CA ARG A 10 -14.93 -13.36 13.22
C ARG A 10 -13.91 -13.41 14.36
N GLU A 11 -12.74 -12.82 14.13
CA GLU A 11 -11.62 -12.90 15.08
C GLU A 11 -11.29 -11.54 15.71
N LYS A 12 -11.37 -10.45 14.94
CA LYS A 12 -11.05 -9.11 15.41
C LYS A 12 -11.97 -8.07 14.77
N PHE A 13 -12.38 -7.07 15.55
CA PHE A 13 -13.07 -5.88 15.08
C PHE A 13 -12.26 -4.65 15.50
N ILE A 14 -11.86 -3.82 14.53
CA ILE A 14 -11.11 -2.59 14.78
C ILE A 14 -11.96 -1.41 14.32
N LEU A 15 -12.25 -0.49 15.23
CA LEU A 15 -12.96 0.75 14.92
C LEU A 15 -11.97 1.91 14.98
N VAL A 16 -11.68 2.49 13.81
CA VAL A 16 -10.87 3.71 13.71
C VAL A 16 -11.81 4.92 13.67
N THR A 17 -11.58 5.88 14.56
CA THR A 17 -12.39 7.10 14.68
C THR A 17 -11.51 8.28 15.06
N ASN A 18 -11.90 9.50 14.69
CA ASN A 18 -11.18 10.71 15.07
C ASN A 18 -11.39 10.96 16.57
N HIS A 19 -10.30 11.15 17.31
CA HIS A 19 -10.33 11.40 18.75
C HIS A 19 -11.10 12.69 19.11
N ASN A 20 -11.03 13.71 18.24
CA ASN A 20 -11.55 15.05 18.53
C ASN A 20 -13.01 15.25 18.14
N GLU A 21 -13.64 14.30 17.46
CA GLU A 21 -15.02 14.43 17.01
C GLU A 21 -15.95 13.45 17.73
N VAL A 22 -16.97 13.99 18.38
CA VAL A 22 -18.11 13.18 18.83
C VAL A 22 -18.75 12.59 17.57
N PRO A 23 -18.85 11.26 17.44
CA PRO A 23 -19.44 10.67 16.26
C PRO A 23 -20.85 11.22 16.06
N ARG A 24 -21.10 11.85 14.90
CA ARG A 24 -22.43 12.38 14.56
C ARG A 24 -23.51 11.28 14.62
N SER A 25 -23.10 10.03 14.39
CA SER A 25 -23.96 8.85 14.51
C SER A 25 -24.08 8.39 15.95
N LYS A 26 -25.32 8.40 16.48
CA LYS A 26 -25.67 7.80 17.78
C LYS A 26 -25.28 6.33 17.87
N VAL A 27 -25.32 5.61 16.75
CA VAL A 27 -24.96 4.18 16.68
C VAL A 27 -23.45 3.98 16.81
N ILE A 28 -22.64 4.81 16.15
CA ILE A 28 -21.17 4.76 16.29
C ILE A 28 -20.78 5.12 17.72
N LYS A 29 -21.39 6.16 18.28
CA LYS A 29 -21.14 6.56 19.66
C LYS A 29 -21.45 5.43 20.65
N ALA A 30 -22.63 4.80 20.54
CA ALA A 30 -23.00 3.67 21.39
C ALA A 30 -22.04 2.48 21.23
N LEU A 31 -21.54 2.22 20.01
CA LEU A 31 -20.54 1.18 19.77
C LEU A 31 -19.19 1.51 20.39
N ILE A 32 -18.72 2.76 20.29
CA ILE A 32 -17.49 3.21 20.96
C ILE A 32 -17.63 3.08 22.47
N ASP A 33 -18.76 3.54 23.03
CA ASP A 33 -19.04 3.44 24.46
C ASP A 33 -19.09 1.97 24.91
N TYR A 34 -19.65 1.08 24.08
CA TYR A 34 -19.66 -0.36 24.34
C TYR A 34 -18.25 -0.97 24.30
N VAL A 35 -17.43 -0.66 23.29
CA VAL A 35 -16.05 -1.15 23.20
C VAL A 35 -15.22 -0.65 24.39
N ARG A 36 -15.33 0.64 24.73
CA ARG A 36 -14.68 1.23 25.93
C ARG A 36 -15.12 0.58 27.22
N TYR A 37 -16.40 0.22 27.34
CA TYR A 37 -16.93 -0.45 28.51
C TYR A 37 -16.42 -1.90 28.64
N GLN A 38 -16.35 -2.63 27.53
CA GLN A 38 -15.92 -4.03 27.53
C GLN A 38 -14.40 -4.17 27.73
N ASP A 39 -13.61 -3.31 27.10
CA ASP A 39 -12.15 -3.41 27.14
C ASP A 39 -11.49 -2.02 27.06
N PRO A 40 -11.49 -1.26 28.18
CA PRO A 40 -10.97 0.12 28.20
C PRO A 40 -9.47 0.20 27.88
N ASP A 41 -8.69 -0.85 28.19
CA ASP A 41 -7.24 -0.87 27.99
C ASP A 41 -6.84 -1.07 26.52
N GLN A 42 -7.76 -1.56 25.67
CA GLN A 42 -7.53 -1.73 24.22
C GLN A 42 -7.81 -0.45 23.41
N VAL A 43 -8.30 0.61 24.06
CA VAL A 43 -8.57 1.88 23.40
C VAL A 43 -7.28 2.69 23.38
N THR A 44 -6.55 2.59 22.26
CA THR A 44 -5.30 3.35 22.07
C THR A 44 -5.55 4.57 21.18
N GLU A 45 -5.05 5.72 21.62
CA GLU A 45 -4.87 6.88 20.74
C GLU A 45 -3.62 6.66 19.89
N SER A 46 -3.82 6.39 18.61
CA SER A 46 -2.71 6.34 17.66
C SER A 46 -2.36 7.76 17.20
N GLY A 47 -1.16 8.22 17.55
CA GLY A 47 -0.56 9.41 16.93
C GLY A 47 -0.03 9.15 15.52
N VAL A 48 -0.16 7.92 15.01
CA VAL A 48 0.36 7.50 13.71
C VAL A 48 -0.59 7.97 12.61
N LEU A 49 -0.13 8.92 11.80
CA LEU A 49 -0.82 9.36 10.59
C LEU A 49 -0.46 8.44 9.43
N SER A 50 -1.48 7.98 8.69
CA SER A 50 -1.25 7.30 7.42
C SER A 50 -1.51 8.24 6.26
N VAL A 51 -0.66 8.20 5.23
CA VAL A 51 -0.96 8.91 3.97
C VAL A 51 -2.26 8.41 3.34
N PHE A 52 -2.68 7.17 3.67
CA PHE A 52 -3.95 6.59 3.24
C PHE A 52 -5.16 7.14 4.01
N ASP A 53 -4.98 7.94 5.06
CA ASP A 53 -6.09 8.65 5.70
C ASP A 53 -6.79 9.59 4.70
N LEU A 54 -6.08 10.01 3.64
CA LEU A 54 -6.64 10.75 2.52
C LEU A 54 -7.69 9.98 1.71
N LEU A 55 -7.84 8.67 1.90
CA LEU A 55 -8.93 7.90 1.30
C LEU A 55 -10.27 8.22 1.97
N TYR A 56 -10.28 8.76 3.18
CA TYR A 56 -11.49 9.17 3.90
C TYR A 56 -11.90 10.62 3.58
N GLN A 57 -13.18 10.92 3.82
CA GLN A 57 -13.71 12.28 3.62
C GLN A 57 -13.13 13.28 4.62
N GLU A 58 -12.90 12.83 5.85
CA GLU A 58 -12.33 13.61 6.94
C GLU A 58 -10.96 13.04 7.27
N TYR A 59 -9.94 13.90 7.31
CA TYR A 59 -8.55 13.54 7.62
C TYR A 59 -7.86 14.69 8.37
N SER A 60 -6.72 14.41 9.00
CA SER A 60 -5.98 15.40 9.79
C SER A 60 -5.48 16.56 8.93
N GLU A 61 -5.63 17.81 9.42
CA GLU A 61 -5.09 19.01 8.75
C GLU A 61 -3.57 18.92 8.49
N ARG A 62 -2.85 18.09 9.25
CA ARG A 62 -1.43 17.81 9.03
C ARG A 62 -1.15 17.20 7.65
N LEU A 63 -2.14 16.55 7.03
CA LEU A 63 -2.03 16.00 5.68
C LEU A 63 -2.44 16.99 4.59
N SER A 64 -2.97 18.18 4.92
CA SER A 64 -3.48 19.13 3.92
C SER A 64 -2.43 19.55 2.90
N GLU A 65 -1.19 19.78 3.34
CA GLU A 65 -0.10 20.14 2.45
C GLU A 65 0.22 19.01 1.47
N PHE A 66 0.33 17.78 1.96
CA PHE A 66 0.55 16.59 1.14
C PHE A 66 -0.63 16.34 0.20
N ALA A 67 -1.87 16.44 0.70
CA ALA A 67 -3.11 16.27 -0.06
C ALA A 67 -3.19 17.23 -1.26
N SER A 68 -2.72 18.47 -1.10
CA SER A 68 -2.69 19.45 -2.19
C SER A 68 -1.78 19.05 -3.36
N ARG A 69 -0.78 18.20 -3.10
CA ARG A 69 0.14 17.63 -4.09
C ARG A 69 -0.30 16.27 -4.62
N VAL A 70 -1.35 15.66 -4.04
CA VAL A 70 -1.87 14.39 -4.53
C VAL A 70 -2.64 14.64 -5.82
N HIS A 71 -1.95 14.39 -6.91
CA HIS A 71 -2.49 14.43 -8.27
C HIS A 71 -1.86 13.30 -9.07
N GLY A 72 -2.61 12.70 -9.98
CA GLY A 72 -2.05 11.64 -10.80
C GLY A 72 -2.99 11.13 -11.88
N GLY A 73 -2.42 10.35 -12.79
CA GLY A 73 -3.14 9.75 -13.92
C GLY A 73 -3.82 8.42 -13.58
N SER A 74 -3.64 7.88 -12.37
CA SER A 74 -4.32 6.65 -11.97
C SER A 74 -5.78 6.95 -11.62
N LYS A 75 -6.66 6.01 -12.00
CA LYS A 75 -8.06 6.04 -11.56
C LYS A 75 -8.21 5.72 -10.06
N TYR A 76 -7.19 5.14 -9.44
CA TYR A 76 -7.19 4.78 -8.03
C TYR A 76 -6.52 5.87 -7.20
N LYS A 77 -7.25 6.43 -6.22
CA LYS A 77 -6.73 7.48 -5.33
C LYS A 77 -5.54 7.00 -4.51
N SER A 78 -5.55 5.73 -4.08
CA SER A 78 -4.45 5.10 -3.33
C SER A 78 -3.13 5.10 -4.12
N GLU A 79 -3.17 4.78 -5.41
CA GLU A 79 -1.99 4.85 -6.28
C GLU A 79 -1.51 6.30 -6.45
N ASN A 80 -2.41 7.27 -6.61
CA ASN A 80 -2.01 8.68 -6.73
C ASN A 80 -1.33 9.19 -5.44
N ILE A 81 -1.80 8.75 -4.26
CA ILE A 81 -1.16 9.03 -2.96
C ILE A 81 0.26 8.46 -2.93
N VAL A 82 0.43 7.18 -3.28
CA VAL A 82 1.73 6.50 -3.27
C VAL A 82 2.67 7.08 -4.31
N TRP A 83 2.18 7.46 -5.49
CA TRP A 83 2.96 8.15 -6.51
C TRP A 83 3.55 9.45 -5.98
N THR A 84 2.73 10.32 -5.39
CA THR A 84 3.19 11.57 -4.79
C THR A 84 4.21 11.31 -3.68
N LEU A 85 3.95 10.32 -2.82
CA LEU A 85 4.89 9.94 -1.75
C LEU A 85 6.24 9.46 -2.30
N LEU A 86 6.24 8.58 -3.30
CA LEU A 86 7.46 8.10 -3.94
C LEU A 86 8.25 9.25 -4.57
N LYS A 87 7.57 10.21 -5.20
CA LYS A 87 8.22 11.40 -5.76
C LYS A 87 8.80 12.31 -4.69
N ASP A 88 8.20 12.38 -3.50
CA ASP A 88 8.75 13.12 -2.36
C ASP A 88 9.94 12.38 -1.73
N VAL A 89 9.86 11.07 -1.52
CA VAL A 89 10.97 10.23 -1.00
C VAL A 89 12.19 10.30 -1.92
N LEU A 90 12.01 10.15 -3.23
CA LEU A 90 13.11 10.13 -4.21
C LEU A 90 13.73 11.52 -4.48
N LYS A 91 13.31 12.58 -3.78
CA LYS A 91 14.04 13.86 -3.75
C LYS A 91 15.21 13.85 -2.77
N ASP A 92 15.24 12.88 -1.87
CA ASP A 92 16.34 12.70 -0.93
C ASP A 92 17.64 12.38 -1.69
N PRO A 93 18.74 13.11 -1.45
CA PRO A 93 20.02 12.86 -2.11
C PRO A 93 20.53 11.42 -1.98
N ALA A 94 20.15 10.70 -0.91
CA ALA A 94 20.46 9.28 -0.74
C ALA A 94 19.92 8.40 -1.88
N TYR A 95 18.87 8.85 -2.57
CA TYR A 95 18.19 8.13 -3.65
C TYR A 95 18.33 8.82 -5.01
N ASP A 96 19.28 9.74 -5.19
CA ASP A 96 19.44 10.55 -6.41
C ASP A 96 19.63 9.73 -7.69
N LEU A 97 20.13 8.49 -7.58
CA LEU A 97 20.30 7.58 -8.70
C LEU A 97 19.06 6.73 -9.00
N LEU A 98 17.94 6.96 -8.32
CA LEU A 98 16.72 6.18 -8.48
C LEU A 98 15.62 6.95 -9.21
N GLU A 99 14.88 6.25 -10.07
CA GLU A 99 13.70 6.76 -10.75
C GLU A 99 12.51 5.82 -10.57
N VAL A 100 11.30 6.38 -10.53
CA VAL A 100 10.05 5.62 -10.39
C VAL A 100 9.22 5.73 -11.66
N VAL A 101 8.65 4.60 -12.09
CA VAL A 101 7.71 4.48 -13.21
C VAL A 101 6.44 3.82 -12.70
N SER A 102 5.27 4.30 -13.14
CA SER A 102 3.97 3.72 -12.80
C SER A 102 3.48 2.73 -13.87
N GLN A 103 2.65 1.77 -13.43
CA GLN A 103 1.88 0.85 -14.28
C GLN A 103 2.75 0.06 -15.29
N VAL A 104 3.75 -0.66 -14.76
CA VAL A 104 4.72 -1.39 -15.58
C VAL A 104 4.31 -2.85 -15.74
N ARG A 105 4.09 -3.30 -16.98
CA ARG A 105 3.69 -4.70 -17.24
C ARG A 105 4.85 -5.63 -16.93
N LEU A 106 4.56 -6.80 -16.36
CA LEU A 106 5.61 -7.77 -16.03
C LEU A 106 6.43 -8.19 -17.25
N ARG A 107 5.80 -8.31 -18.43
CA ARG A 107 6.50 -8.63 -19.68
C ARG A 107 7.50 -7.55 -20.10
N ASP A 108 7.29 -6.30 -19.69
CA ASP A 108 8.15 -5.17 -20.04
C ASP A 108 9.29 -5.03 -19.01
N LEU A 109 9.16 -5.64 -17.82
CA LEU A 109 10.22 -5.72 -16.81
C LEU A 109 11.33 -6.72 -17.17
N MET A 110 11.01 -7.72 -18.01
CA MET A 110 11.81 -8.92 -18.14
C MET A 110 12.46 -9.02 -19.52
N PRO A 111 13.80 -8.88 -19.62
CA PRO A 111 14.50 -8.92 -20.91
C PRO A 111 14.47 -10.30 -21.57
N ASP A 112 14.35 -11.37 -20.79
CA ASP A 112 14.29 -12.75 -21.27
C ASP A 112 13.46 -13.63 -20.33
N THR A 113 12.54 -14.44 -20.88
CA THR A 113 11.68 -15.35 -20.12
C THR A 113 12.26 -16.75 -19.91
N ASP A 114 13.45 -17.06 -20.43
CA ASP A 114 14.05 -18.39 -20.33
C ASP A 114 14.41 -18.79 -18.89
N ARG A 115 14.59 -17.80 -18.01
CA ARG A 115 14.81 -17.99 -16.57
C ARG A 115 13.54 -18.37 -15.80
N LEU A 116 12.38 -18.35 -16.45
CA LEU A 116 11.08 -18.60 -15.83
C LEU A 116 10.59 -20.02 -16.12
N ASN A 117 9.87 -20.61 -15.18
CA ASN A 117 9.13 -21.85 -15.42
C ASN A 117 7.85 -21.57 -16.25
N GLU A 118 7.21 -22.61 -16.78
CA GLU A 118 6.04 -22.45 -17.66
C GLU A 118 4.84 -21.73 -16.99
N ARG A 119 4.62 -21.94 -15.68
CA ARG A 119 3.59 -21.22 -14.92
C ARG A 119 3.90 -19.72 -14.85
N GLN A 120 5.14 -19.37 -14.59
CA GLN A 120 5.62 -17.98 -14.54
C GLN A 120 5.57 -17.33 -15.93
N LYS A 121 6.01 -18.01 -16.99
CA LYS A 121 5.91 -17.51 -18.37
C LYS A 121 4.46 -17.18 -18.75
N LYS A 122 3.51 -18.07 -18.42
CA LYS A 122 2.08 -17.84 -18.66
C LYS A 122 1.58 -16.60 -17.90
N PHE A 123 2.03 -16.41 -16.66
CA PHE A 123 1.66 -15.25 -15.85
C PHE A 123 2.23 -13.95 -16.40
N VAL A 124 3.51 -13.92 -16.80
CA VAL A 124 4.16 -12.75 -17.41
C VAL A 124 3.50 -12.34 -18.73
N ARG A 125 3.04 -13.31 -19.54
CA ARG A 125 2.33 -13.06 -20.81
C ARG A 125 0.91 -12.52 -20.62
N SER A 126 0.39 -12.51 -19.39
CA SER A 126 -0.92 -11.92 -19.09
C SER A 126 -0.87 -10.38 -19.06
N THR A 127 -1.97 -9.74 -18.67
CA THR A 127 -2.05 -8.29 -18.44
C THR A 127 -1.50 -7.87 -17.08
N SER A 128 -0.86 -8.77 -16.32
CA SER A 128 -0.30 -8.45 -15.01
C SER A 128 0.77 -7.36 -15.10
N ALA A 129 0.61 -6.35 -14.25
CA ALA A 129 1.52 -5.24 -14.08
C ALA A 129 1.81 -5.03 -12.60
N VAL A 130 2.87 -4.28 -12.32
CA VAL A 130 3.13 -3.70 -11.00
C VAL A 130 2.70 -2.24 -11.01
N ASP A 131 2.17 -1.76 -9.88
CA ASP A 131 1.69 -0.38 -9.78
C ASP A 131 2.84 0.62 -9.92
N PHE A 132 3.99 0.31 -9.30
CA PHE A 132 5.22 1.07 -9.47
C PHE A 132 6.45 0.17 -9.58
N ALA A 133 7.43 0.62 -10.36
CA ALA A 133 8.76 0.05 -10.41
C ALA A 133 9.81 1.15 -10.20
N ILE A 134 10.76 0.88 -9.31
CA ILE A 134 11.91 1.75 -9.04
C ILE A 134 13.14 1.18 -9.73
N TYR A 135 13.79 2.01 -10.53
CA TYR A 135 14.98 1.66 -11.30
C TYR A 135 16.18 2.48 -10.87
N HIS A 136 17.35 1.90 -11.04
CA HIS A 136 18.59 2.65 -11.05
C HIS A 136 18.74 3.40 -12.39
N LYS A 137 18.84 4.74 -12.35
CA LYS A 137 18.89 5.64 -13.52
C LYS A 137 19.97 5.30 -14.53
N VAL A 138 21.14 4.83 -14.07
CA VAL A 138 22.29 4.50 -14.95
C VAL A 138 22.21 3.08 -15.50
N SER A 139 22.24 2.06 -14.63
CA SER A 139 22.23 0.65 -15.05
C SER A 139 20.89 0.17 -15.62
N LYS A 140 19.81 0.93 -15.45
CA LYS A 140 18.43 0.57 -15.83
C LYS A 140 17.93 -0.72 -15.19
N ARG A 141 18.61 -1.20 -14.13
CA ARG A 141 18.17 -2.35 -13.34
C ARG A 141 16.97 -1.97 -12.50
N MET A 142 15.90 -2.76 -12.56
CA MET A 142 14.80 -2.67 -11.61
C MET A 142 15.31 -3.11 -10.23
N LEU A 143 15.06 -2.30 -9.22
CA LEU A 143 15.48 -2.56 -7.84
C LEU A 143 14.32 -2.99 -6.96
N LEU A 144 13.17 -2.33 -7.10
CA LEU A 144 11.99 -2.55 -6.28
C LEU A 144 10.71 -2.44 -7.10
N ALA A 145 9.86 -3.45 -7.01
CA ALA A 145 8.46 -3.38 -7.44
C ALA A 145 7.57 -3.04 -6.24
N ILE A 146 6.55 -2.21 -6.45
CA ILE A 146 5.59 -1.81 -5.41
C ILE A 146 4.17 -2.07 -5.90
N GLU A 147 3.35 -2.69 -5.05
CA GLU A 147 1.90 -2.87 -5.23
C GLU A 147 1.15 -2.08 -4.16
N VAL A 148 0.01 -1.48 -4.53
CA VAL A 148 -0.88 -0.75 -3.63
C VAL A 148 -2.19 -1.51 -3.51
N ASN A 149 -2.31 -2.28 -2.43
CA ASN A 149 -3.45 -3.16 -2.20
C ASN A 149 -4.53 -2.47 -1.36
N GLY A 150 -5.70 -2.29 -1.96
CA GLY A 150 -6.89 -1.83 -1.25
C GLY A 150 -7.49 -2.94 -0.38
N THR A 151 -7.96 -2.59 0.82
CA THR A 151 -8.59 -3.55 1.76
C THR A 151 -10.05 -3.87 1.46
N GLU A 152 -10.67 -3.14 0.52
CA GLU A 152 -12.11 -3.29 0.20
C GLU A 152 -12.43 -4.66 -0.43
N TYR A 153 -11.42 -5.37 -0.90
CA TYR A 153 -11.53 -6.69 -1.49
C TYR A 153 -10.41 -7.58 -0.96
N HIS A 154 -10.76 -8.62 -0.21
CA HIS A 154 -9.97 -9.85 -0.09
C HIS A 154 -8.70 -9.86 0.80
N GLU A 155 -8.78 -9.53 2.09
CA GLU A 155 -7.69 -9.93 3.01
C GLU A 155 -7.53 -11.47 3.14
N ASP A 156 -8.53 -12.26 2.71
CA ASP A 156 -8.52 -13.74 2.75
C ASP A 156 -8.87 -14.40 1.40
N ASN A 157 -8.41 -13.89 0.25
CA ASN A 157 -8.57 -14.62 -1.02
C ASN A 157 -7.31 -15.43 -1.37
N PRO A 158 -7.33 -16.78 -1.26
CA PRO A 158 -6.19 -17.63 -1.60
C PRO A 158 -5.71 -17.45 -3.04
N GLU A 159 -6.60 -17.10 -3.98
CA GLU A 159 -6.20 -16.86 -5.37
C GLU A 159 -5.37 -15.58 -5.51
N GLN A 160 -5.73 -14.53 -4.79
CA GLN A 160 -4.98 -13.27 -4.81
C GLN A 160 -3.60 -13.46 -4.17
N GLN A 161 -3.55 -14.13 -3.02
CA GLN A 161 -2.30 -14.47 -2.36
C GLN A 161 -1.39 -15.31 -3.26
N ALA A 162 -1.92 -16.34 -3.92
CA ALA A 162 -1.15 -17.18 -4.84
C ALA A 162 -0.64 -16.40 -6.07
N ARG A 163 -1.35 -15.34 -6.50
CA ARG A 163 -0.91 -14.45 -7.58
C ARG A 163 0.19 -13.51 -7.11
N ASP A 164 0.08 -12.96 -5.92
CA ASP A 164 1.07 -12.04 -5.34
C ASP A 164 2.38 -12.79 -5.04
N GLU A 165 2.29 -14.01 -4.51
CA GLU A 165 3.45 -14.90 -4.33
C GLU A 165 4.13 -15.24 -5.66
N LEU A 166 3.34 -15.58 -6.69
CA LEU A 166 3.88 -15.86 -8.02
C LEU A 166 4.56 -14.63 -8.63
N LYS A 167 3.96 -13.45 -8.44
CA LYS A 167 4.52 -12.17 -8.88
C LYS A 167 5.85 -11.89 -8.15
N ALA A 168 5.91 -12.05 -6.84
CA ALA A 168 7.13 -11.88 -6.05
C ALA A 168 8.25 -12.84 -6.49
N GLN A 169 7.92 -14.11 -6.74
CA GLN A 169 8.89 -15.08 -7.27
C GLN A 169 9.44 -14.64 -8.64
N ILE A 170 8.58 -14.16 -9.54
CA ILE A 170 9.02 -13.66 -10.84
C ILE A 170 9.95 -12.46 -10.66
N ILE A 171 9.59 -11.48 -9.85
CA ILE A 171 10.42 -10.29 -9.58
C ILE A 171 11.80 -10.70 -9.01
N SER A 172 11.83 -11.66 -8.09
CA SER A 172 13.08 -12.16 -7.49
C SER A 172 14.02 -12.84 -8.49
N VAL A 173 13.49 -13.50 -9.53
CA VAL A 173 14.32 -14.14 -10.58
C VAL A 173 15.22 -13.10 -11.26
N TYR A 174 14.75 -11.86 -11.38
CA TYR A 174 15.50 -10.77 -12.00
C TYR A 174 16.27 -9.89 -11.00
N GLY A 175 16.39 -10.34 -9.74
CA GLY A 175 17.22 -9.70 -8.73
C GLY A 175 16.66 -8.36 -8.23
N ALA A 176 15.35 -8.19 -8.30
CA ALA A 176 14.63 -7.08 -7.70
C ALA A 176 13.82 -7.56 -6.49
N ASP A 177 13.51 -6.63 -5.61
CA ASP A 177 12.67 -6.86 -4.44
C ASP A 177 11.22 -6.44 -4.72
N MET A 178 10.28 -6.85 -3.86
CA MET A 178 8.87 -6.50 -3.97
C MET A 178 8.32 -6.02 -2.63
N LEU A 179 7.59 -4.90 -2.65
CA LEU A 179 6.92 -4.31 -1.49
C LEU A 179 5.42 -4.16 -1.76
N SER A 180 4.60 -4.78 -0.93
CA SER A 180 3.15 -4.57 -0.95
C SER A 180 2.78 -3.55 0.13
N LEU A 181 2.07 -2.50 -0.27
CA LEU A 181 1.55 -1.45 0.60
C LEU A 181 0.05 -1.61 0.72
N ARG A 182 -0.48 -1.88 1.92
CA ARG A 182 -1.92 -1.99 2.12
C ARG A 182 -2.50 -0.65 2.55
N THR A 183 -3.74 -0.37 2.14
CA THR A 183 -4.40 0.90 2.48
C THR A 183 -4.75 1.05 3.96
N ASN A 184 -4.66 -0.03 4.75
CA ASN A 184 -4.74 -0.01 6.22
C ASN A 184 -3.38 -0.01 6.92
N ASP A 185 -2.27 -0.04 6.18
CA ASP A 185 -0.94 0.12 6.75
C ASP A 185 -0.71 1.60 7.12
N SER A 186 0.22 1.79 8.05
CA SER A 186 0.69 3.09 8.52
C SER A 186 2.22 3.18 8.36
N ASN A 187 2.80 4.37 8.51
CA ASN A 187 4.24 4.59 8.32
C ASN A 187 4.76 4.19 6.93
N ILE A 188 3.93 4.38 5.89
CA ILE A 188 4.23 4.00 4.51
C ILE A 188 5.56 4.57 4.02
N GLU A 189 5.86 5.83 4.37
CA GLU A 189 7.14 6.45 4.01
C GLU A 189 8.34 5.70 4.59
N SER A 190 8.30 5.36 5.88
CA SER A 190 9.35 4.58 6.54
C SER A 190 9.52 3.23 5.88
N MET A 191 8.42 2.52 5.60
CA MET A 191 8.48 1.22 4.92
C MET A 191 9.17 1.28 3.56
N ILE A 192 8.92 2.35 2.79
CA ILE A 192 9.56 2.58 1.49
C ILE A 192 11.06 2.85 1.71
N ARG A 193 11.42 3.78 2.60
CA ARG A 193 12.81 4.15 2.87
C ARG A 193 13.62 2.97 3.39
N ASP A 194 13.12 2.27 4.40
CA ASP A 194 13.75 1.07 4.96
C ASP A 194 14.00 -0.01 3.90
N ARG A 195 13.07 -0.16 2.95
CA ARG A 195 13.24 -1.11 1.85
C ARG A 195 14.29 -0.62 0.85
N LEU A 196 14.30 0.65 0.49
CA LEU A 196 15.30 1.23 -0.40
C LEU A 196 16.70 1.13 0.21
N ASP A 197 16.86 1.48 1.48
CA ASP A 197 18.13 1.43 2.20
C ASP A 197 18.71 0.01 2.22
N ARG A 198 17.87 -1.01 2.46
CA ARG A 198 18.29 -2.42 2.41
C ARG A 198 18.73 -2.87 1.02
N ILE A 199 18.14 -2.33 -0.05
CA ILE A 199 18.47 -2.70 -1.44
C ILE A 199 19.76 -2.00 -1.89
N LEU A 200 20.06 -0.83 -1.33
CA LEU A 200 21.25 -0.04 -1.64
C LEU A 200 22.46 -0.36 -0.77
N ALA A 201 22.28 -1.06 0.35
CA ALA A 201 23.34 -1.55 1.23
C ALA A 201 24.19 -2.66 0.57
#